data_AF-A0A1A9AKK2-F1
#
_entry.id   AF-A0A1A9AKK2-F1
#
_cell.length_a   1.000
_cell.length_b   1.000
_cell.length_c   1.000
_cell.angle_alpha   90.00
_cell.angle_beta   90.00
_cell.angle_gamma   90.00
#
_symmetry.space_group_name_H-M   'P 1'
#
loop_
_entity.id
_entity.type
_entity.pdbx_description
1 polymer ?
#
loop_
_entity_poly.entity_id
_entity_poly.type
_entity_poly.pdbx_seq_one_letter_code
_entity_poly.pdbx_strand_id
1 'polypeptide(L)'
;MITTCNGKSELPSCKIYELFNKEKGDSDEFNNDCNIIHGRLLYNGILDLCKRLGGNLLTFFSNDERNNSLNCDCEFLQYWLFNEIFKNSSLTDDSMHTGTLSQFYNTWEKIMKKSLFKKKCEPNNILFNTLSLQDLIFRKDMYDYIYNYDNFDKIVSSGEKICDKFSIYLPSMREKYETFKSSCAVSNKKCTHDIKSLEKYNPDNLCGRYSCQREELCSKYFQENSKEIHLQVAGSLQDVKREDSREGEAVTPEEESETSTIMTTVGPSLLGLFIISFISFKFTPIRSWLNERILKKRNIDEYLDDESSNEMLDNYFIPENGESGKNEYGLAYHSAENIGDYNI
;
A
#
# COMPACT_ATOMS: atom_id res chain seq x y z
N MET A 1 14.97 -5.89 13.97
CA MET A 1 16.19 -5.74 13.16
C MET A 1 15.80 -4.98 11.91
N ILE A 2 16.25 -3.74 11.75
CA ILE A 2 16.00 -2.96 10.54
C ILE A 2 16.72 -3.70 9.40
N THR A 3 15.98 -4.14 8.38
CA THR A 3 16.56 -4.75 7.17
C THR A 3 17.50 -3.72 6.55
N THR A 4 18.78 -3.83 6.87
CA THR A 4 19.80 -2.85 6.51
C THR A 4 20.28 -3.26 5.13
N CYS A 5 19.83 -2.52 4.14
CA CYS A 5 20.44 -2.53 2.82
C CYS A 5 21.87 -2.05 2.96
N ASN A 6 22.78 -3.01 3.20
CA ASN A 6 24.21 -2.75 3.15
C ASN A 6 24.56 -2.53 1.68
N GLY A 7 25.53 -1.66 1.37
CA GLY A 7 25.89 -1.24 0.00
C GLY A 7 26.41 -2.33 -0.96
N LYS A 8 26.18 -3.60 -0.61
CA LYS A 8 26.44 -4.82 -1.40
C LYS A 8 25.17 -5.65 -1.62
N SER A 9 24.01 -5.19 -1.16
CA SER A 9 22.76 -5.95 -1.28
C SER A 9 22.26 -5.89 -2.71
N GLU A 10 22.11 -7.06 -3.34
CA GLU A 10 21.64 -7.18 -4.72
C GLU A 10 20.12 -7.01 -4.85
N LEU A 11 19.41 -6.96 -3.72
CA LEU A 11 17.95 -6.91 -3.66
C LEU A 11 17.41 -5.63 -4.34
N PRO A 12 16.35 -5.74 -5.17
CA PRO A 12 15.81 -4.61 -5.91
C PRO A 12 15.37 -3.44 -5.00
N SER A 13 14.76 -3.73 -3.86
CA SER A 13 14.37 -2.70 -2.88
C SER A 13 15.57 -1.95 -2.32
N CYS A 14 16.70 -2.63 -2.11
CA CYS A 14 17.92 -2.00 -1.62
C CYS A 14 18.51 -1.01 -2.61
N LYS A 15 18.47 -1.33 -3.91
CA LYS A 15 18.88 -0.41 -4.96
C LYS A 15 18.06 0.89 -4.94
N ILE A 16 16.76 0.82 -4.62
CA ILE A 16 15.90 2.01 -4.45
C ILE A 16 16.37 2.86 -3.25
N TYR A 17 16.54 2.24 -2.09
CA TYR A 17 16.98 2.97 -0.89
C TYR A 17 18.37 3.61 -1.06
N GLU A 18 19.27 2.95 -1.78
CA GLU A 18 20.59 3.52 -2.13
C GLU A 18 20.49 4.77 -3.00
N LEU A 19 19.52 4.83 -3.92
CA LEU A 19 19.27 6.04 -4.71
C LEU A 19 18.81 7.20 -3.83
N PHE A 20 17.88 6.97 -2.90
CA PHE A 20 17.46 8.01 -1.95
C PHE A 20 18.58 8.47 -1.02
N ASN A 21 19.52 7.59 -0.69
CA ASN A 21 20.68 7.93 0.13
C ASN A 21 21.70 8.82 -0.59
N LYS A 22 21.76 8.78 -1.92
CA LYS A 22 22.70 9.60 -2.72
C LYS A 22 22.26 11.05 -2.86
N GLU A 23 20.98 11.34 -2.67
CA GLU A 23 20.44 12.69 -2.72
C GLU A 23 21.01 13.56 -1.59
N LYS A 24 21.51 14.74 -1.97
CA LYS A 24 22.23 15.66 -1.07
C LYS A 24 21.34 16.76 -0.50
N GLY A 25 20.14 16.96 -1.06
CA GLY A 25 19.19 17.94 -0.53
C GLY A 25 19.56 19.38 -0.84
N ASP A 26 20.20 19.64 -1.98
CA ASP A 26 20.68 20.98 -2.38
C ASP A 26 19.57 21.88 -2.96
N SER A 27 18.29 21.55 -2.75
CA SER A 27 17.18 22.34 -3.29
C SER A 27 16.72 23.41 -2.30
N ASP A 28 16.83 24.67 -2.71
CA ASP A 28 16.34 25.82 -1.95
C ASP A 28 14.81 25.86 -1.81
N GLU A 29 14.09 25.10 -2.64
CA GLU A 29 12.62 25.06 -2.74
C GLU A 29 11.93 24.75 -1.39
N PHE A 30 12.59 23.99 -0.52
CA PHE A 30 12.04 23.54 0.76
C PHE A 30 12.79 24.07 1.98
N ASN A 31 13.72 25.01 1.79
CA ASN A 31 14.52 25.56 2.90
C ASN A 31 13.63 26.14 4.00
N ASN A 32 12.56 26.87 3.65
CA ASN A 32 11.66 27.47 4.64
C ASN A 32 10.90 26.38 5.44
N ASP A 33 10.32 25.39 4.76
CA ASP A 33 9.62 24.29 5.42
C ASP A 33 10.57 23.49 6.32
N CYS A 34 11.81 23.27 5.87
CA CYS A 34 12.83 22.57 6.63
C CYS A 34 13.37 23.36 7.83
N ASN A 35 13.48 24.69 7.71
CA ASN A 35 13.80 25.54 8.86
C ASN A 35 12.68 25.55 9.90
N ILE A 36 11.41 25.49 9.47
CA ILE A 36 10.25 25.39 10.38
C ILE A 36 10.29 24.09 11.20
N ILE A 37 10.47 22.94 10.55
CA ILE A 37 10.57 21.67 11.29
C ILE A 37 11.82 21.63 12.18
N HIS A 38 12.96 22.16 11.72
CA HIS A 38 14.17 22.25 12.54
C HIS A 38 13.97 23.12 13.79
N GLY A 39 13.27 24.26 13.68
CA GLY A 39 12.95 25.09 14.84
C GLY A 39 12.03 24.42 15.86
N ARG A 40 11.20 23.46 15.40
CA ARG A 40 10.32 22.64 16.28
C ARG A 40 11.05 21.43 16.87
N LEU A 41 11.93 20.82 16.07
CA LEU A 41 12.71 19.64 16.40
C LEU A 41 14.19 20.03 16.44
N LEU A 42 14.66 20.40 17.63
CA LEU A 42 16.05 20.80 17.88
C LEU A 42 17.01 19.60 17.93
N TYR A 43 16.63 18.46 17.35
CA TYR A 43 17.48 17.27 17.28
C TYR A 43 18.49 17.39 16.14
N ASN A 44 19.70 16.87 16.37
CA ASN A 44 20.76 16.90 15.37
C ASN A 44 20.32 16.13 14.11
N GLY A 45 20.68 16.66 12.93
CA GLY A 45 20.42 16.02 11.63
C GLY A 45 19.00 16.19 11.08
N ILE A 46 18.04 16.79 11.81
CA ILE A 46 16.66 16.97 11.31
C ILE A 46 16.61 17.89 10.09
N LEU A 47 17.34 19.01 10.13
CA LEU A 47 17.39 19.95 9.01
C LEU A 47 17.92 19.27 7.74
N ASP A 48 19.02 18.54 7.86
CA ASP A 48 19.65 17.79 6.76
C ASP A 48 18.70 16.72 6.20
N LEU A 49 18.06 15.93 7.08
CA LEU A 49 17.10 14.91 6.69
C LEU A 49 15.90 15.51 5.95
N CYS A 50 15.38 16.67 6.39
CA CYS A 50 14.31 17.36 5.69
C CYS A 50 14.73 17.82 4.30
N LYS A 51 15.93 18.38 4.16
CA LYS A 51 16.47 18.80 2.86
C LYS A 51 16.62 17.61 1.90
N ARG A 52 17.17 16.49 2.38
CA ARG A 52 17.28 15.23 1.62
C ARG A 52 15.91 14.68 1.20
N LEU A 53 14.92 14.71 2.09
CA LEU A 53 13.53 14.36 1.75
C LEU A 53 13.00 15.27 0.63
N GLY A 54 13.20 16.58 0.75
CA GLY A 54 12.82 17.55 -0.27
C GLY A 54 13.46 17.26 -1.64
N GLY A 55 14.78 17.01 -1.67
CA GLY A 55 15.49 16.60 -2.89
C GLY A 55 14.88 15.34 -3.52
N ASN A 56 14.64 14.30 -2.72
CA ASN A 56 14.03 13.07 -3.18
C ASN A 56 12.60 13.29 -3.70
N LEU A 57 11.82 14.20 -3.11
CA LEU A 57 10.49 14.51 -3.61
C LEU A 57 10.52 15.13 -5.02
N LEU A 58 11.52 15.96 -5.33
CA LEU A 58 11.69 16.57 -6.66
C LEU A 58 11.89 15.53 -7.77
N THR A 59 12.46 14.36 -7.46
CA THR A 59 12.61 13.28 -8.45
C THR A 59 11.25 12.72 -8.88
N PHE A 60 10.26 12.69 -7.99
CA PHE A 60 8.89 12.26 -8.31
C PHE A 60 8.10 13.31 -9.10
N PHE A 61 8.55 14.58 -9.08
CA PHE A 61 7.87 15.69 -9.73
C PHE A 61 8.36 15.99 -11.14
N SER A 62 9.55 15.54 -11.50
CA SER A 62 10.12 15.72 -12.83
C SER A 62 9.23 15.03 -13.88
N ASN A 63 8.65 15.81 -14.81
CA ASN A 63 7.70 15.33 -15.84
C ASN A 63 8.37 14.50 -16.96
N ASP A 64 9.67 14.30 -16.90
CA ASP A 64 10.39 13.54 -17.92
C ASP A 64 10.39 12.07 -17.51
N GLU A 65 9.47 11.28 -18.07
CA GLU A 65 9.41 9.82 -17.88
C GLU A 65 10.74 9.13 -18.23
N ARG A 66 11.61 9.80 -19.01
CA ARG A 66 12.98 9.34 -19.32
C ARG A 66 14.00 9.62 -18.20
N ASN A 67 13.73 10.59 -17.32
CA ASN A 67 14.52 10.92 -16.13
C ASN A 67 13.85 10.47 -14.83
N ASN A 68 12.69 9.80 -14.89
CA ASN A 68 12.09 9.13 -13.76
C ASN A 68 12.87 7.84 -13.45
N SER A 69 14.16 8.01 -13.13
CA SER A 69 15.17 6.98 -12.91
C SER A 69 14.73 5.94 -11.86
N LEU A 70 13.78 6.32 -11.01
CA LEU A 70 13.39 5.53 -9.86
C LEU A 70 12.25 4.56 -10.17
N ASN A 71 11.31 4.88 -11.09
CA ASN A 71 10.07 4.12 -11.37
C ASN A 71 9.58 3.29 -10.16
N CYS A 72 9.61 3.91 -8.97
CA CYS A 72 9.34 3.25 -7.71
C CYS A 72 8.16 3.93 -7.05
N ASP A 73 7.45 3.16 -6.24
CA ASP A 73 6.34 3.67 -5.46
C ASP A 73 6.83 4.71 -4.44
N CYS A 74 6.00 5.73 -4.19
CA CYS A 74 6.20 6.69 -3.12
C CYS A 74 6.31 6.04 -1.73
N GLU A 75 5.66 4.89 -1.52
CA GLU A 75 5.71 4.18 -0.23
C GLU A 75 7.16 3.83 0.16
N PHE A 76 8.07 3.58 -0.81
CA PHE A 76 9.49 3.41 -0.55
C PHE A 76 10.15 4.65 0.05
N LEU A 77 9.79 5.86 -0.41
CA LEU A 77 10.35 7.09 0.14
C LEU A 77 9.87 7.31 1.59
N GLN A 78 8.62 6.94 1.89
CA GLN A 78 8.10 6.98 3.26
C GLN A 78 8.88 6.03 4.18
N TYR A 79 9.12 4.79 3.74
CA TYR A 79 9.93 3.84 4.50
C TYR A 79 11.39 4.24 4.64
N TRP A 80 11.96 4.87 3.62
CA TRP A 80 13.30 5.45 3.70
C TRP A 80 13.36 6.51 4.80
N LEU A 81 12.41 7.44 4.83
CA LEU A 81 12.35 8.48 5.84
C LEU A 81 12.21 7.90 7.25
N PHE A 82 11.34 6.90 7.43
CA PHE A 82 11.17 6.23 8.73
C PHE A 82 12.49 5.62 9.22
N ASN A 83 13.21 4.96 8.31
CA ASN A 83 14.48 4.35 8.61
C ASN A 83 15.56 5.37 9.00
N GLU A 84 15.63 6.52 8.31
CA GLU A 84 16.57 7.59 8.68
C GLU A 84 16.22 8.21 10.04
N ILE A 85 14.92 8.38 10.33
CA ILE A 85 14.44 8.83 11.64
C ILE A 85 14.83 7.82 12.73
N PHE A 86 14.55 6.53 12.54
CA PHE A 86 14.84 5.47 13.53
C PHE A 86 16.33 5.25 13.78
N LYS A 87 17.20 5.63 12.85
CA LYS A 87 18.66 5.58 13.02
C LYS A 87 19.23 6.81 13.72
N ASN A 88 18.45 7.88 13.86
CA ASN A 88 18.94 9.12 14.44
C ASN A 88 19.18 8.95 15.95
N SER A 89 20.45 8.91 16.35
CA SER A 89 20.85 8.72 17.75
C SER A 89 20.43 9.86 18.68
N SER A 90 19.99 11.00 18.15
CA SER A 90 19.39 12.08 18.97
C SER A 90 17.95 11.77 19.40
N LEU A 91 17.31 10.75 18.83
CA LEU A 91 15.97 10.30 19.22
C LEU A 91 16.12 9.08 20.13
N THR A 92 15.88 9.26 21.43
CA THR A 92 16.22 8.24 22.43
C THR A 92 15.04 7.36 22.86
N ASP A 93 13.81 7.74 22.53
CA ASP A 93 12.61 6.99 22.90
C ASP A 93 11.52 7.03 21.82
N ASP A 94 10.54 6.13 21.94
CA ASP A 94 9.44 5.97 20.99
C ASP A 94 8.58 7.23 20.84
N SER A 95 8.46 8.07 21.88
CA SER A 95 7.68 9.30 21.82
C SER A 95 8.39 10.35 20.95
N MET A 96 9.72 10.46 21.07
CA MET A 96 10.54 11.35 20.24
C MET A 96 10.46 10.94 18.76
N HIS A 97 10.54 9.63 18.49
CA HIS A 97 10.36 9.11 17.14
C HIS A 97 8.96 9.40 16.61
N THR A 98 7.91 9.14 17.39
CA THR A 98 6.52 9.38 16.99
C THR A 98 6.25 10.86 16.73
N GLY A 99 6.71 11.74 17.63
CA GLY A 99 6.60 13.19 17.47
C GLY A 99 7.37 13.69 16.24
N THR A 100 8.56 13.14 15.99
CA THR A 100 9.35 13.45 14.80
C THR A 100 8.62 13.03 13.52
N LEU A 101 8.12 11.79 13.45
CA LEU A 101 7.31 11.30 12.33
C LEU A 101 6.11 12.22 12.07
N SER A 102 5.37 12.60 13.10
CA SER A 102 4.21 13.49 12.95
C SER A 102 4.57 14.88 12.42
N GLN A 103 5.68 15.47 12.86
CA GLN A 103 6.15 16.75 12.31
C GLN A 103 6.61 16.62 10.86
N PHE A 104 7.28 15.52 10.49
CA PHE A 104 7.64 15.23 9.11
C PHE A 104 6.40 15.05 8.23
N TYR A 105 5.37 14.32 8.69
CA TYR A 105 4.09 14.20 8.00
C TYR A 105 3.48 15.57 7.69
N ASN A 106 3.37 16.42 8.71
CA ASN A 106 2.79 17.76 8.56
C ASN A 106 3.59 18.64 7.61
N THR A 107 4.91 18.51 7.62
CA THR A 107 5.81 19.26 6.73
C THR A 107 5.69 18.77 5.29
N TRP A 108 5.66 17.45 5.09
CA TRP A 108 5.45 16.82 3.78
C TRP A 108 4.08 17.19 3.20
N GLU A 109 3.00 17.14 3.99
CA GLU A 109 1.67 17.62 3.59
C GLU A 109 1.66 19.08 3.14
N LYS A 110 2.40 19.96 3.82
CA LYS A 110 2.52 21.37 3.44
C LYS A 110 3.27 21.52 2.12
N ILE A 111 4.37 20.78 1.95
CA ILE A 111 5.13 20.74 0.69
C ILE A 111 4.21 20.32 -0.46
N MET A 112 3.40 19.27 -0.27
CA MET A 112 2.46 18.78 -1.29
C MET A 112 1.34 19.78 -1.67
N LYS A 113 1.03 20.74 -0.79
CA LYS A 113 0.01 21.77 -1.04
C LYS A 113 0.51 22.93 -1.90
N LYS A 114 1.83 23.08 -2.09
CA LYS A 114 2.37 24.15 -2.94
C LYS A 114 2.05 23.88 -4.43
N SER A 115 1.72 24.93 -5.18
CA SER A 115 1.15 24.88 -6.53
C SER A 115 2.01 24.18 -7.61
N LEU A 116 3.30 23.95 -7.34
CA LEU A 116 4.23 23.29 -8.28
C LEU A 116 4.07 21.76 -8.29
N PHE A 117 3.39 21.20 -7.30
CA PHE A 117 3.37 19.76 -7.06
C PHE A 117 2.00 19.20 -7.42
N LYS A 118 1.91 18.43 -8.51
CA LYS A 118 0.69 17.75 -8.97
C LYS A 118 0.24 16.60 -8.04
N LYS A 119 0.44 16.72 -6.72
CA LYS A 119 0.12 15.70 -5.70
C LYS A 119 0.73 14.32 -5.97
N LYS A 120 1.90 14.27 -6.61
CA LYS A 120 2.64 13.01 -6.76
C LYS A 120 3.34 12.70 -5.43
N CYS A 121 3.20 11.49 -4.92
CA CYS A 121 3.85 11.07 -3.67
C CYS A 121 3.38 11.82 -2.39
N GLU A 122 2.08 11.76 -2.10
CA GLU A 122 1.50 12.25 -0.83
C GLU A 122 1.87 11.31 0.35
N PRO A 123 2.13 11.86 1.55
CA PRO A 123 2.43 11.04 2.72
C PRO A 123 1.19 10.29 3.23
N ASN A 124 1.36 9.03 3.63
CA ASN A 124 0.25 8.21 4.10
C ASN A 124 -0.01 8.41 5.61
N ASN A 125 -1.13 9.02 5.96
CA ASN A 125 -1.50 9.30 7.35
C ASN A 125 -1.49 8.04 8.26
N ILE A 126 -1.90 6.88 7.74
CA ILE A 126 -1.92 5.64 8.52
C ILE A 126 -0.50 5.23 8.89
N LEU A 127 0.46 5.36 7.97
CA LEU A 127 1.86 5.04 8.25
C LEU A 127 2.45 6.01 9.27
N PHE A 128 2.24 7.31 9.10
CA PHE A 128 2.92 8.31 9.94
C PHE A 128 2.32 8.46 11.34
N ASN A 129 1.00 8.32 11.50
CA ASN A 129 0.33 8.71 12.75
C ASN A 129 -0.44 7.57 13.42
N THR A 130 -0.59 6.40 12.78
CA THR A 130 -1.48 5.33 13.29
C THR A 130 -0.76 4.02 13.64
N LEU A 131 0.35 3.70 12.96
CA LEU A 131 1.11 2.48 13.22
C LEU A 131 2.18 2.70 14.29
N SER A 132 2.41 1.69 15.12
CA SER A 132 3.54 1.68 16.06
C SER A 132 4.87 1.56 15.30
N LEU A 133 5.99 1.91 15.94
CA LEU A 133 7.32 1.75 15.33
C LEU A 133 7.57 0.30 14.88
N GLN A 134 7.20 -0.68 15.70
CA GLN A 134 7.37 -2.09 15.38
C GLN A 134 6.48 -2.52 14.20
N ASP A 135 5.25 -2.02 14.13
CA ASP A 135 4.37 -2.27 12.99
C ASP A 135 4.89 -1.65 11.71
N LEU A 136 5.52 -0.47 11.79
CA LEU A 136 6.16 0.17 10.64
C LEU A 136 7.35 -0.63 10.13
N ILE A 137 8.20 -1.14 11.02
CA ILE A 137 9.32 -2.01 10.67
C ILE A 137 8.81 -3.29 10.01
N PHE A 138 7.79 -3.93 10.59
CA PHE A 138 7.19 -5.14 10.03
C PHE A 138 6.58 -4.88 8.65
N ARG A 139 5.80 -3.81 8.51
CA ARG A 139 5.15 -3.45 7.25
C ARG A 139 6.18 -3.16 6.16
N LYS A 140 7.24 -2.43 6.50
CA LYS A 140 8.37 -2.18 5.59
C LYS A 140 9.00 -3.48 5.11
N ASP A 141 9.32 -4.40 6.02
CA ASP A 141 9.98 -5.65 5.63
C ASP A 141 9.09 -6.51 4.72
N MET A 142 7.77 -6.51 4.97
CA MET A 142 6.78 -7.15 4.11
C MET A 142 6.69 -6.47 2.73
N TYR A 143 6.67 -5.14 2.69
CA TYR A 143 6.63 -4.36 1.45
C TYR A 143 7.89 -4.61 0.60
N ASP A 144 9.07 -4.56 1.22
CA ASP A 144 10.35 -4.88 0.59
C ASP A 144 10.35 -6.31 0.05
N TYR A 145 9.86 -7.28 0.84
CA TYR A 145 9.77 -8.68 0.43
C TYR A 145 8.92 -8.86 -0.83
N ILE A 146 7.72 -8.29 -0.85
CA ILE A 146 6.80 -8.37 -1.99
C ILE A 146 7.43 -7.77 -3.24
N TYR A 147 8.02 -6.57 -3.11
CA TYR A 147 8.68 -5.93 -4.23
C TYR A 147 9.85 -6.75 -4.75
N ASN A 148 10.68 -7.30 -3.86
CA ASN A 148 11.81 -8.14 -4.23
C ASN A 148 11.38 -9.46 -4.87
N TYR A 149 10.26 -10.03 -4.43
CA TYR A 149 9.68 -11.22 -5.01
C TYR A 149 9.21 -10.98 -6.45
N ASP A 150 8.48 -9.87 -6.68
CA ASP A 150 7.98 -9.53 -8.02
C ASP A 150 9.10 -9.14 -8.98
N ASN A 151 10.19 -8.60 -8.47
CA ASN A 151 11.35 -8.14 -9.23
C ASN A 151 12.58 -9.03 -9.06
N PHE A 152 12.37 -10.31 -8.70
CA PHE A 152 13.48 -11.20 -8.32
C PHE A 152 14.47 -11.42 -9.46
N ASP A 153 14.01 -11.39 -10.71
CA ASP A 153 14.83 -11.46 -11.91
C ASP A 153 15.89 -10.34 -11.98
N LYS A 154 15.63 -9.17 -11.39
CA LYS A 154 16.53 -8.00 -11.40
C LYS A 154 17.74 -8.14 -10.47
N ILE A 155 17.86 -9.22 -9.70
CA ILE A 155 19.05 -9.48 -8.87
C ILE A 155 20.20 -10.08 -9.69
N VAL A 156 19.88 -10.73 -10.81
CA VAL A 156 20.84 -11.51 -11.59
C VAL A 156 21.66 -10.58 -12.47
N SER A 157 22.98 -10.67 -12.37
CA SER A 157 23.89 -9.96 -13.28
C SER A 157 24.07 -10.73 -14.60
N SER A 158 24.57 -10.06 -15.64
CA SER A 158 24.82 -10.72 -16.94
C SER A 158 25.72 -11.95 -16.78
N GLY A 159 25.23 -13.12 -17.20
CA GLY A 159 25.96 -14.38 -17.13
C GLY A 159 25.73 -15.21 -15.85
N GLU A 160 25.07 -14.67 -14.82
CA GLU A 160 24.67 -15.44 -13.64
C GLU A 160 23.38 -16.24 -13.92
N LYS A 161 23.23 -17.39 -13.25
CA LYS A 161 22.00 -18.18 -13.31
C LYS A 161 21.05 -17.76 -12.19
N ILE A 162 19.81 -17.48 -12.56
CA ILE A 162 18.76 -17.10 -11.60
C ILE A 162 18.54 -18.14 -10.49
N CYS A 163 18.68 -19.42 -10.81
CA CYS A 163 18.51 -20.50 -9.84
C CYS A 163 19.59 -20.51 -8.76
N ASP A 164 20.83 -20.17 -9.10
CA ASP A 164 21.93 -20.10 -8.14
C ASP A 164 21.65 -18.98 -7.11
N LYS A 165 21.21 -17.80 -7.57
CA LYS A 165 20.77 -16.71 -6.68
C LYS A 165 19.54 -17.09 -5.88
N PHE A 166 18.58 -17.75 -6.52
CA PHE A 166 17.37 -18.19 -5.85
C PHE A 166 17.65 -19.14 -4.69
N SER A 167 18.53 -20.12 -4.86
CA SER A 167 18.92 -21.04 -3.79
C SER A 167 19.58 -20.35 -2.59
N ILE A 168 20.28 -19.24 -2.82
CA ILE A 168 20.84 -18.42 -1.73
C ILE A 168 19.74 -17.70 -0.95
N TYR A 169 18.77 -17.10 -1.63
CA TYR A 169 17.73 -16.29 -0.98
C TYR A 169 16.55 -17.10 -0.43
N LEU A 170 16.23 -18.24 -1.03
CA LEU A 170 15.04 -19.05 -0.74
C LEU A 170 14.85 -19.39 0.75
N PRO A 171 15.88 -19.83 1.51
CA PRO A 171 15.71 -20.10 2.94
C PRO A 171 15.21 -18.88 3.73
N SER A 172 15.85 -17.71 3.52
CA SER A 172 15.46 -16.46 4.19
C SER A 172 14.09 -15.96 3.75
N MET A 173 13.73 -16.17 2.48
CA MET A 173 12.41 -15.80 1.96
C MET A 173 11.31 -16.67 2.58
N ARG A 174 11.55 -17.98 2.77
CA ARG A 174 10.60 -18.88 3.46
C ARG A 174 10.37 -18.46 4.89
N GLU A 175 11.43 -18.17 5.64
CA GLU A 175 11.33 -17.71 7.03
C GLU A 175 10.50 -16.43 7.15
N LYS A 176 10.78 -15.43 6.29
CA LYS A 176 10.01 -14.18 6.25
C LYS A 176 8.55 -14.42 5.88
N TYR A 177 8.31 -15.24 4.86
CA TYR A 177 6.96 -15.58 4.43
C TYR A 177 6.12 -16.18 5.55
N GLU A 178 6.64 -17.18 6.28
CA GLU A 178 5.94 -17.79 7.41
C GLU A 178 5.72 -16.80 8.56
N THR A 179 6.68 -15.91 8.81
CA THR A 179 6.55 -14.82 9.79
C THR A 179 5.42 -13.85 9.40
N PHE A 180 5.34 -13.48 8.12
CA PHE A 180 4.27 -12.60 7.62
C PHE A 180 2.91 -13.30 7.70
N LYS A 181 2.82 -14.55 7.26
CA LYS A 181 1.58 -15.33 7.28
C LYS A 181 1.01 -15.49 8.69
N SER A 182 1.85 -15.92 9.64
CA SER A 182 1.45 -16.09 11.04
C SER A 182 1.06 -14.76 11.70
N SER A 183 1.86 -13.70 11.50
CA SER A 183 1.59 -12.40 12.09
C SER A 183 0.33 -11.72 11.53
N CYS A 184 0.13 -11.80 10.20
CA CYS A 184 -1.03 -11.20 9.53
C CYS A 184 -2.32 -11.96 9.77
N ALA A 185 -2.25 -13.24 10.17
CA ALA A 185 -3.41 -13.99 10.64
C ALA A 185 -3.94 -13.49 11.99
N VAL A 186 -3.06 -12.98 12.85
CA VAL A 186 -3.44 -12.45 14.17
C VAL A 186 -3.87 -10.99 14.07
N SER A 187 -3.15 -10.16 13.32
CA SER A 187 -3.44 -8.73 13.16
C SER A 187 -3.10 -8.25 11.76
N ASN A 188 -4.10 -7.72 11.06
CA ASN A 188 -3.97 -7.25 9.68
C ASN A 188 -3.52 -5.78 9.56
N LYS A 189 -3.58 -4.99 10.65
CA LYS A 189 -3.35 -3.53 10.61
C LYS A 189 -1.97 -3.17 10.04
N LYS A 190 -0.96 -3.96 10.38
CA LYS A 190 0.44 -3.79 9.95
C LYS A 190 0.76 -4.44 8.60
N CYS A 191 -0.19 -5.15 7.99
CA CYS A 191 0.06 -5.97 6.80
C CYS A 191 -0.29 -5.21 5.52
N THR A 192 0.54 -5.36 4.49
CA THR A 192 0.28 -4.77 3.16
C THR A 192 -0.75 -5.55 2.36
N HIS A 193 -0.88 -6.85 2.67
CA HIS A 193 -1.78 -7.79 2.00
C HIS A 193 -2.54 -8.61 3.05
N ASP A 194 -3.77 -9.01 2.70
CA ASP A 194 -4.46 -10.05 3.46
C ASP A 194 -3.80 -11.41 3.23
N ILE A 195 -4.16 -12.40 4.05
CA ILE A 195 -3.56 -13.75 3.99
C ILE A 195 -3.73 -14.35 2.60
N LYS A 196 -4.91 -14.20 1.99
CA LYS A 196 -5.21 -14.78 0.68
C LYS A 196 -4.32 -14.20 -0.42
N SER A 197 -4.12 -12.88 -0.40
CA SER A 197 -3.26 -12.21 -1.39
C SER A 197 -1.78 -12.50 -1.11
N LEU A 198 -1.40 -12.72 0.16
CA LEU A 198 -0.04 -13.09 0.54
C LEU A 198 0.38 -14.46 -0.03
N GLU A 199 -0.54 -15.43 -0.19
CA GLU A 199 -0.22 -16.75 -0.77
C GLU A 199 0.41 -16.67 -2.17
N LYS A 200 0.10 -15.63 -2.96
CA LYS A 200 0.76 -15.36 -4.26
C LYS A 200 2.28 -15.24 -4.10
N TYR A 201 2.72 -14.68 -2.98
CA TYR A 201 4.12 -14.40 -2.67
C TYR A 201 4.78 -15.50 -1.85
N ASN A 202 4.21 -16.71 -1.82
CA ASN A 202 4.94 -17.87 -1.33
C ASN A 202 6.22 -18.06 -2.16
N PRO A 203 7.41 -18.08 -1.54
CA PRO A 203 8.68 -18.15 -2.28
C PRO A 203 8.81 -19.43 -3.10
N ASP A 204 8.10 -20.49 -2.73
CA ASP A 204 8.09 -21.75 -3.47
C ASP A 204 7.48 -21.62 -4.88
N ASN A 205 6.60 -20.64 -5.09
CA ASN A 205 6.06 -20.32 -6.42
C ASN A 205 7.15 -19.83 -7.39
N LEU A 206 8.29 -19.33 -6.89
CA LEU A 206 9.43 -18.94 -7.74
C LEU A 206 10.16 -20.14 -8.34
N CYS A 207 10.10 -21.32 -7.69
CA CYS A 207 10.65 -22.55 -8.24
C CYS A 207 10.04 -22.85 -9.63
N GLY A 208 8.71 -22.78 -9.72
CA GLY A 208 7.97 -22.96 -10.98
C GLY A 208 8.21 -21.82 -11.96
N ARG A 209 8.17 -20.57 -11.48
CA ARG A 209 8.36 -19.36 -12.31
C ARG A 209 9.68 -19.37 -13.09
N TYR A 210 10.77 -19.82 -12.45
CA TYR A 210 12.11 -19.81 -13.05
C TYR A 210 12.62 -21.19 -13.46
N SER A 211 11.78 -22.23 -13.38
CA SER A 211 12.13 -23.60 -13.77
C SER A 211 13.40 -24.15 -13.08
N CYS A 212 13.57 -23.86 -11.78
CA CYS A 212 14.75 -24.26 -10.99
C CYS A 212 14.70 -25.73 -10.51
N GLN A 213 14.51 -26.66 -11.45
CA GLN A 213 14.28 -28.09 -11.20
C GLN A 213 15.43 -28.81 -10.52
N ARG A 214 16.66 -28.33 -10.75
CA ARG A 214 17.89 -28.95 -10.22
C ARG A 214 18.24 -28.51 -8.80
N GLU A 215 17.52 -27.52 -8.28
CA GLU A 215 17.72 -27.08 -6.90
C GLU A 215 16.99 -28.02 -5.95
N GLU A 216 17.72 -28.62 -5.01
CA GLU A 216 17.16 -29.56 -4.02
C GLU A 216 15.95 -28.96 -3.30
N LEU A 217 16.02 -27.66 -2.97
CA LEU A 217 14.94 -26.92 -2.32
C LEU A 217 13.66 -26.80 -3.17
N CYS A 218 13.77 -26.95 -4.50
CA CYS A 218 12.66 -26.91 -5.45
C CYS A 218 12.24 -28.29 -5.97
N SER A 219 13.07 -29.32 -5.76
CA SER A 219 12.86 -30.67 -6.28
C SER A 219 11.48 -31.25 -5.90
N LYS A 220 10.96 -30.90 -4.72
CA LYS A 220 9.61 -31.30 -4.25
C LYS A 220 8.46 -30.89 -5.17
N TYR A 221 8.62 -29.87 -6.03
CA TYR A 221 7.58 -29.37 -6.94
C TYR A 221 7.57 -29.97 -8.33
N PHE A 222 8.64 -30.67 -8.71
CA PHE A 222 8.77 -31.23 -10.06
C PHE A 222 8.61 -32.76 -10.09
N GLN A 223 8.53 -33.39 -8.91
CA GLN A 223 8.35 -34.83 -8.79
C GLN A 223 6.90 -35.31 -8.99
N GLU A 224 5.91 -34.40 -8.97
CA GLU A 224 4.49 -34.77 -9.17
C GLU A 224 4.13 -35.16 -10.61
N ASN A 225 4.91 -34.74 -11.63
CA ASN A 225 4.60 -35.04 -13.05
C ASN A 225 5.32 -36.27 -13.62
N SER A 226 6.15 -36.98 -12.85
CA SER A 226 6.96 -38.10 -13.37
C SER A 226 6.39 -39.50 -13.11
N LYS A 227 5.34 -39.62 -12.30
CA LYS A 227 4.79 -40.93 -11.90
C LYS A 227 3.84 -41.57 -12.92
N GLU A 228 3.45 -40.87 -13.99
CA GLU A 228 2.41 -41.36 -14.91
C GLU A 228 2.93 -41.89 -16.27
N ILE A 229 4.23 -41.85 -16.57
CA ILE A 229 4.75 -42.26 -17.90
C ILE A 229 5.61 -43.54 -17.87
N HIS A 230 5.99 -44.06 -16.70
CA HIS A 230 6.87 -45.23 -16.60
C HIS A 230 6.20 -46.46 -15.99
N LEU A 231 5.09 -46.95 -16.57
CA LEU A 231 4.67 -48.33 -16.35
C LEU A 231 3.86 -48.92 -17.50
N GLN A 232 4.34 -48.81 -18.74
CA GLN A 232 3.91 -49.69 -19.84
C GLN A 232 4.93 -49.58 -20.97
N VAL A 233 5.96 -50.42 -20.94
CA VAL A 233 6.60 -51.10 -22.08
C VAL A 233 7.78 -51.89 -21.48
N ALA A 234 7.48 -53.08 -20.98
CA ALA A 234 8.43 -54.19 -20.80
C ALA A 234 7.58 -55.43 -20.53
N GLY A 235 7.51 -56.45 -21.37
CA GLY A 235 8.02 -56.66 -22.71
C GLY A 235 7.21 -57.82 -23.32
N SER A 236 7.11 -57.87 -24.63
CA SER A 236 6.65 -59.08 -25.32
C SER A 236 7.47 -59.24 -26.58
N LEU A 237 8.46 -60.13 -26.50
CA LEU A 237 8.95 -60.87 -27.65
C LEU A 237 9.63 -62.14 -27.14
N GLN A 238 8.88 -63.24 -27.09
CA GLN A 238 9.40 -64.54 -27.49
C GLN A 238 8.25 -65.52 -27.74
N ASP A 239 8.21 -65.94 -29.00
CA ASP A 239 7.35 -66.96 -29.58
C ASP A 239 8.05 -68.33 -29.43
N VAL A 240 7.45 -69.27 -28.68
CA VAL A 240 7.77 -70.71 -28.77
C VAL A 240 6.54 -71.56 -28.43
N LYS A 241 6.17 -72.42 -29.39
CA LYS A 241 5.21 -73.54 -29.36
C LYS A 241 5.23 -74.40 -28.07
N ARG A 242 4.05 -74.96 -27.69
CA ARG A 242 3.67 -76.40 -27.83
C ARG A 242 2.48 -76.80 -26.93
N GLU A 243 1.41 -77.31 -27.56
CA GLU A 243 0.63 -78.54 -27.27
C GLU A 243 0.46 -79.00 -25.79
N ASP A 244 -0.79 -79.08 -25.28
CA ASP A 244 -1.54 -80.34 -25.10
C ASP A 244 -2.83 -80.15 -24.24
N SER A 245 -3.80 -80.98 -24.60
CA SER A 245 -5.16 -81.31 -24.16
C SER A 245 -5.49 -81.27 -22.66
N ARG A 246 -6.75 -80.89 -22.32
CA ARG A 246 -7.82 -81.76 -21.74
C ARG A 246 -8.95 -80.94 -21.07
N GLU A 247 -10.12 -81.02 -21.71
CA GLU A 247 -11.42 -81.51 -21.22
C GLU A 247 -11.89 -81.33 -19.75
N GLY A 248 -13.14 -80.85 -19.62
CA GLY A 248 -14.04 -80.98 -18.45
C GLY A 248 -14.04 -79.77 -17.50
N GLU A 249 -15.14 -79.24 -16.99
CA GLU A 249 -16.58 -79.46 -17.11
C GLU A 249 -17.25 -78.25 -16.44
N ALA A 250 -18.45 -77.91 -16.89
CA ALA A 250 -19.18 -76.70 -16.53
C ALA A 250 -19.73 -76.69 -15.09
N VAL A 251 -19.73 -75.53 -14.43
CA VAL A 251 -20.91 -74.99 -13.70
C VAL A 251 -20.93 -73.46 -13.86
N THR A 252 -21.96 -73.01 -14.57
CA THR A 252 -22.51 -71.66 -14.84
C THR A 252 -23.13 -70.98 -13.59
N PRO A 253 -23.80 -69.83 -13.68
CA PRO A 253 -23.53 -68.56 -14.39
C PRO A 253 -23.74 -67.33 -13.46
N GLU A 254 -23.39 -66.15 -13.95
CA GLU A 254 -24.18 -64.88 -13.91
C GLU A 254 -23.18 -63.76 -14.26
N GLU A 255 -23.21 -63.24 -15.50
CA GLU A 255 -24.12 -62.17 -15.94
C GLU A 255 -23.88 -60.88 -15.12
N GLU A 256 -23.48 -59.74 -15.66
CA GLU A 256 -23.71 -59.21 -17.00
C GLU A 256 -22.71 -58.09 -17.29
N SER A 257 -22.23 -58.10 -18.52
CA SER A 257 -21.70 -56.93 -19.21
C SER A 257 -22.90 -56.21 -19.81
N GLU A 258 -23.12 -54.94 -19.46
CA GLU A 258 -23.89 -54.05 -20.31
C GLU A 258 -23.10 -52.78 -20.64
N THR A 259 -22.73 -52.71 -21.91
CA THR A 259 -22.29 -51.50 -22.60
C THR A 259 -23.50 -50.66 -23.02
N SER A 260 -23.34 -49.34 -22.85
CA SER A 260 -23.97 -48.26 -23.61
C SER A 260 -25.47 -48.04 -23.32
N THR A 261 -25.96 -46.82 -23.06
CA THR A 261 -26.26 -45.83 -24.11
C THR A 261 -26.87 -44.56 -23.47
N ILE A 262 -26.89 -43.47 -24.24
CA ILE A 262 -27.82 -42.31 -24.21
C ILE A 262 -27.27 -41.01 -23.59
N MET A 263 -26.58 -40.27 -24.48
CA MET A 263 -26.79 -38.85 -24.79
C MET A 263 -28.02 -38.20 -24.11
N THR A 264 -27.79 -37.31 -23.15
CA THR A 264 -28.69 -36.17 -22.92
C THR A 264 -27.91 -34.86 -22.84
N THR A 265 -28.15 -34.09 -23.88
CA THR A 265 -27.80 -32.70 -24.11
C THR A 265 -28.43 -31.81 -23.04
N VAL A 266 -27.63 -31.12 -22.23
CA VAL A 266 -28.07 -29.92 -21.49
C VAL A 266 -27.03 -28.82 -21.70
N GLY A 267 -27.26 -28.04 -22.76
CA GLY A 267 -26.59 -26.76 -23.00
C GLY A 267 -27.20 -25.62 -22.16
N PRO A 268 -26.60 -24.42 -22.21
CA PRO A 268 -26.19 -23.64 -21.05
C PRO A 268 -27.22 -22.58 -20.61
N SER A 269 -27.43 -22.41 -19.30
CA SER A 269 -28.32 -21.36 -18.75
C SER A 269 -27.65 -20.42 -17.74
N LEU A 270 -26.38 -20.04 -17.98
CA LEU A 270 -25.66 -19.08 -17.12
C LEU A 270 -25.27 -17.77 -17.80
N LEU A 271 -25.48 -17.61 -19.12
CA LEU A 271 -25.13 -16.36 -19.82
C LEU A 271 -26.17 -15.23 -19.63
N GLY A 272 -27.43 -15.56 -19.33
CA GLY A 272 -28.48 -14.57 -19.09
C GLY A 272 -28.34 -13.76 -17.80
N LEU A 273 -27.66 -14.32 -16.79
CA LEU A 273 -27.54 -13.70 -15.46
C LEU A 273 -26.46 -12.60 -15.43
N PHE A 274 -25.44 -12.71 -16.29
CA PHE A 274 -24.39 -11.69 -16.43
C PHE A 274 -24.89 -10.41 -17.13
N ILE A 275 -25.77 -10.53 -18.13
CA ILE A 275 -26.25 -9.35 -18.88
C ILE A 275 -27.18 -8.48 -18.03
N ILE A 276 -28.05 -9.08 -17.21
CA ILE A 276 -28.96 -8.33 -16.31
C ILE A 276 -28.18 -7.59 -15.20
N SER A 277 -27.10 -8.19 -14.71
CA SER A 277 -26.21 -7.57 -13.72
C SER A 277 -25.48 -6.34 -14.30
N PHE A 278 -25.05 -6.43 -15.57
CA PHE A 278 -24.33 -5.34 -16.25
C PHE A 278 -25.23 -4.12 -16.52
N ILE A 279 -26.50 -4.36 -16.88
CA ILE A 279 -27.49 -3.28 -17.10
C ILE A 279 -27.84 -2.62 -15.75
N SER A 280 -28.08 -3.41 -14.70
CA SER A 280 -28.40 -2.87 -13.36
C SER A 280 -27.26 -2.00 -12.78
N PHE A 281 -25.99 -2.36 -13.03
CA PHE A 281 -24.84 -1.56 -12.62
C PHE A 281 -24.72 -0.24 -13.39
N LYS A 282 -25.10 -0.22 -14.67
CA LYS A 282 -25.02 0.99 -15.51
C LYS A 282 -26.18 1.98 -15.27
N PHE A 283 -27.31 1.52 -14.73
CA PHE A 283 -28.52 2.34 -14.56
C PHE A 283 -28.95 2.61 -13.10
N THR A 284 -28.22 2.11 -12.09
CA THR A 284 -28.47 2.48 -10.69
C THR A 284 -27.61 3.68 -10.29
N PRO A 285 -28.16 4.89 -10.06
CA PRO A 285 -27.38 6.07 -9.71
C PRO A 285 -27.01 6.06 -8.22
N ILE A 286 -26.17 5.11 -7.81
CA ILE A 286 -25.67 5.00 -6.41
C ILE A 286 -24.79 6.21 -6.04
N ARG A 287 -24.35 7.01 -7.02
CA ARG A 287 -23.56 8.22 -6.81
C ARG A 287 -24.32 9.35 -6.09
N SER A 288 -25.66 9.39 -6.14
CA SER A 288 -26.43 10.47 -5.50
C SER A 288 -26.69 10.23 -4.01
N TRP A 289 -26.84 8.96 -3.60
CA TRP A 289 -27.24 8.62 -2.23
C TRP A 289 -26.09 8.67 -1.22
N LEU A 290 -24.86 8.45 -1.68
CA LEU A 290 -23.67 8.53 -0.84
C LEU A 290 -23.33 9.98 -0.45
N ASN A 291 -23.73 10.98 -1.25
CA ASN A 291 -23.41 12.38 -0.97
C ASN A 291 -24.29 12.97 0.15
N GLU A 292 -25.57 12.57 0.23
CA GLU A 292 -26.48 13.03 1.30
C GLU A 292 -26.08 12.53 2.69
N ARG A 293 -25.51 11.33 2.80
CA ARG A 293 -25.06 10.78 4.09
C ARG A 293 -23.75 11.40 4.60
N ILE A 294 -22.91 11.91 3.71
CA ILE A 294 -21.64 12.57 4.08
C ILE A 294 -21.89 14.01 4.55
N LEU A 295 -22.85 14.72 3.94
CA LEU A 295 -23.19 16.10 4.33
C LEU A 295 -23.89 16.18 5.70
N LYS A 296 -24.66 15.16 6.10
CA LYS A 296 -25.38 15.16 7.38
C LYS A 296 -24.48 14.93 8.61
N LYS A 297 -23.23 14.50 8.43
CA LYS A 297 -22.28 14.24 9.53
C LYS A 297 -21.36 15.42 9.85
N ARG A 298 -21.47 16.55 9.13
CA ARG A 298 -20.60 17.72 9.32
C ARG A 298 -21.17 18.81 10.24
N ASN A 299 -22.39 18.63 10.76
CA ASN A 299 -23.11 19.65 11.56
C ASN A 299 -23.25 19.33 13.06
N ILE A 300 -22.44 18.42 13.61
CA ILE A 300 -22.41 18.19 15.06
C ILE A 300 -20.95 18.08 15.45
N ASP A 301 -20.35 19.21 15.79
CA ASP A 301 -19.23 19.36 16.74
C ASP A 301 -18.89 20.85 16.81
N GLU A 302 -19.72 21.62 17.52
CA GLU A 302 -19.32 22.93 18.02
C GLU A 302 -20.18 23.25 19.26
N TYR A 303 -19.82 22.62 20.38
CA TYR A 303 -20.21 23.06 21.71
C TYR A 303 -19.26 22.41 22.71
N LEU A 304 -18.16 23.08 23.05
CA LEU A 304 -17.53 23.04 24.37
C LEU A 304 -16.51 24.20 24.47
N ASP A 305 -16.73 25.02 25.50
CA ASP A 305 -15.87 26.01 26.16
C ASP A 305 -15.24 27.18 25.37
N ASP A 306 -15.58 28.40 25.78
CA ASP A 306 -14.57 29.21 26.47
C ASP A 306 -15.17 30.18 27.50
N GLU A 307 -14.49 30.25 28.63
CA GLU A 307 -14.81 31.02 29.83
C GLU A 307 -14.03 32.35 29.85
N SER A 308 -14.76 33.44 30.04
CA SER A 308 -14.30 34.70 30.66
C SER A 308 -13.25 35.58 29.95
N SER A 309 -13.47 36.89 30.11
CA SER A 309 -12.51 38.01 30.05
C SER A 309 -12.02 38.48 28.67
N ASN A 310 -12.60 39.56 28.14
CA ASN A 310 -12.13 40.93 28.36
C ASN A 310 -12.87 41.93 27.45
N GLU A 311 -13.05 43.14 27.98
CA GLU A 311 -13.53 44.34 27.28
C GLU A 311 -12.62 44.71 26.10
N MET A 312 -13.24 45.12 24.98
CA MET A 312 -12.98 46.36 24.24
C MET A 312 -13.71 46.25 22.90
N LEU A 313 -14.83 46.97 22.75
CA LEU A 313 -15.44 47.18 21.44
C LEU A 313 -15.26 48.65 21.07
N ASP A 314 -14.33 48.86 20.15
CA ASP A 314 -14.09 50.11 19.46
C ASP A 314 -14.45 49.92 17.98
N ASN A 315 -15.11 50.94 17.44
CA ASN A 315 -15.25 51.29 16.02
C ASN A 315 -16.33 50.63 15.13
N TYR A 316 -17.37 51.43 14.87
CA TYR A 316 -17.60 52.14 13.60
C TYR A 316 -17.36 51.35 12.29
N PHE A 317 -18.43 51.06 11.55
CA PHE A 317 -18.37 50.96 10.08
C PHE A 317 -19.69 51.41 9.44
N ILE A 318 -19.57 52.45 8.60
CA ILE A 318 -20.53 52.93 7.60
C ILE A 318 -20.70 51.85 6.51
N PRO A 319 -21.90 51.75 5.90
CA PRO A 319 -21.96 51.49 4.47
C PRO A 319 -22.80 52.52 3.70
N GLU A 320 -22.30 52.83 2.51
CA GLU A 320 -22.85 53.71 1.49
C GLU A 320 -24.19 53.22 0.91
N ASN A 321 -25.03 54.21 0.60
CA ASN A 321 -25.91 54.36 -0.56
C ASN A 321 -26.52 53.12 -1.24
N GLY A 322 -27.84 53.03 -1.11
CA GLY A 322 -28.74 52.45 -2.09
C GLY A 322 -30.11 53.12 -2.00
N GLU A 323 -30.44 53.97 -2.98
CA GLU A 323 -31.77 54.56 -3.14
C GLU A 323 -32.84 53.48 -3.41
N SER A 324 -34.02 53.67 -2.81
CA SER A 324 -35.34 53.60 -3.47
C SER A 324 -36.41 52.98 -2.55
N GLY A 325 -37.56 53.65 -2.48
CA GLY A 325 -38.82 53.00 -2.13
C GLY A 325 -39.44 53.45 -0.81
N LYS A 326 -40.30 54.47 -0.91
CA LYS A 326 -41.27 54.91 0.10
C LYS A 326 -42.00 53.74 0.77
N ASN A 327 -42.20 53.82 2.08
CA ASN A 327 -43.49 53.59 2.75
C ASN A 327 -43.45 54.20 4.17
N GLU A 328 -44.45 55.02 4.47
CA GLU A 328 -44.80 55.51 5.80
C GLU A 328 -45.01 54.35 6.78
N TYR A 329 -44.66 54.51 8.06
CA TYR A 329 -45.59 54.65 9.20
C TYR A 329 -44.76 54.99 10.45
N GLY A 330 -45.20 56.02 11.17
CA GLY A 330 -44.46 56.66 12.25
C GLY A 330 -44.56 56.00 13.60
N LEU A 331 -43.57 56.29 14.46
CA LEU A 331 -43.70 56.34 15.91
C LEU A 331 -42.87 57.52 16.42
N ALA A 332 -43.57 58.46 17.05
CA ALA A 332 -42.99 59.61 17.72
C ALA A 332 -42.24 59.14 18.98
N TYR A 333 -41.01 59.63 19.18
CA TYR A 333 -40.36 59.60 20.48
C TYR A 333 -40.16 61.03 20.96
N HIS A 334 -40.75 61.33 22.11
CA HIS A 334 -40.64 62.61 22.79
C HIS A 334 -39.24 62.79 23.38
N SER A 335 -38.69 63.98 23.14
CA SER A 335 -37.48 64.52 23.74
C SER A 335 -37.68 64.84 25.23
N ALA A 336 -36.61 64.72 26.01
CA ALA A 336 -36.35 65.64 27.11
C ALA A 336 -34.86 66.01 27.10
N GLU A 337 -34.62 67.29 26.81
CA GLU A 337 -33.34 67.97 26.81
C GLU A 337 -32.67 67.95 28.19
N ASN A 338 -31.35 67.75 28.18
CA ASN A 338 -30.47 68.40 29.15
C ASN A 338 -30.13 69.78 28.59
N ILE A 339 -30.47 70.84 29.33
CA ILE A 339 -29.81 72.14 29.21
C ILE A 339 -29.13 72.38 30.55
N GLY A 340 -27.81 72.28 30.54
CA GLY A 340 -27.01 73.06 31.46
C GLY A 340 -27.00 74.50 30.99
N ASP A 341 -26.99 75.44 31.92
CA ASP A 341 -26.25 76.67 31.71
C ASP A 341 -25.77 77.29 33.01
N TYR A 342 -24.58 77.86 32.86
CA TYR A 342 -23.78 78.61 33.81
C TYR A 342 -24.45 79.94 34.22
N ASN A 343 -24.30 80.34 35.50
CA ASN A 343 -23.52 81.52 35.95
C ASN A 343 -24.02 82.17 37.26
N ILE A 344 -23.01 82.67 38.01
CA ILE A 344 -22.95 83.53 39.20
C ILE A 344 -23.07 82.83 40.56
#